data_AF-A0A9P3ILK9-F1
#
_entry.id   AF-A0A9P3ILK9-F1
#
_cell.length_a   1.000
_cell.length_b   1.000
_cell.length_c   1.000
_cell.angle_alpha   90.00
_cell.angle_beta   90.00
_cell.angle_gamma   90.00
#
_symmetry.space_group_name_H-M   'P 1'
#
loop_
_entity.id
_entity.type
_entity.pdbx_description
1 polymer ?
#
loop_
_entity_poly.entity_id
_entity_poly.type
_entity_poly.pdbx_seq_one_letter_code
_entity_poly.pdbx_strand_id
1 'polypeptide(L)'
;MAAAKRLRASETKAVAQSSSSLDMIPDDVLSLIATSMASKCASAAEFASVRVSCKRFHEVSMFPEVLSALPLSALTCPARAYSASYRAFLRACADARNNEAAFLLGMIEFYCLGDRKEGVKHLVQAAKAGHPGSLHSLAVVHFNGSGGAVPERKLSVGVLLCASAAQQGHVAALRELGHCLQDGYGIKKNVAEGRRLLMEANLREFAASQVLSSEGGFPEAEQKLRQLDAVIKSVRAVIPKLSADDARTNEQDQIKDGQVPAAVEAESRAQEHVSAHEHAHAESAAQAAPCNPPSTNGASSPAQLLQSLCRCLRPLMSDFGCAVPDLPLPPASRFLLEWNAEHGVPAPEGGLKVCGNVRCGRPETRVREFRCCAVCSGPSYCSRACQALDWRAGHMDVCQEAPSAEDAVQLGEGEAVEVA
;
A
#
# COMPACT_ATOMS: atom_id res chain seq x y z
N MET A 1 -23.35 41.39 -70.64
CA MET A 1 -23.27 40.95 -69.22
C MET A 1 -23.59 39.45 -69.11
N ALA A 2 -22.74 38.56 -69.65
CA ALA A 2 -22.84 37.11 -69.41
C ALA A 2 -21.61 36.35 -69.98
N ALA A 3 -20.43 36.50 -69.38
CA ALA A 3 -19.26 35.67 -69.71
C ALA A 3 -18.14 35.81 -68.66
N ALA A 4 -18.37 35.45 -67.39
CA ALA A 4 -17.29 35.37 -66.38
C ALA A 4 -17.70 34.61 -65.10
N LYS A 5 -18.25 33.40 -65.20
CA LYS A 5 -18.58 32.62 -63.98
C LYS A 5 -18.52 31.09 -64.09
N ARG A 6 -17.63 30.54 -64.93
CA ARG A 6 -17.47 29.07 -65.09
C ARG A 6 -16.02 28.57 -65.09
N LEU A 7 -15.12 29.17 -64.30
CA LEU A 7 -13.75 28.67 -64.12
C LEU A 7 -13.30 28.67 -62.63
N ARG A 8 -14.19 28.31 -61.70
CA ARG A 8 -13.83 28.03 -60.29
C ARG A 8 -14.55 26.81 -59.73
N ALA A 9 -14.58 25.72 -60.50
CA ALA A 9 -15.09 24.43 -60.05
C ALA A 9 -14.35 23.28 -60.74
N SER A 10 -13.01 23.33 -60.72
CA SER A 10 -12.14 22.26 -61.23
C SER A 10 -10.82 22.12 -60.44
N GLU A 11 -10.72 22.71 -59.25
CA GLU A 11 -9.57 22.53 -58.33
C GLU A 11 -9.98 21.69 -57.10
N THR A 12 -10.96 20.80 -57.27
CA THR A 12 -11.31 19.75 -56.30
C THR A 12 -10.79 18.40 -56.78
N LYS A 13 -9.47 18.17 -56.71
CA LYS A 13 -8.84 16.84 -56.48
C LYS A 13 -7.32 16.92 -56.60
N ALA A 14 -6.70 17.49 -55.57
CA ALA A 14 -5.36 17.14 -55.17
C ALA A 14 -5.20 17.59 -53.72
N VAL A 15 -5.98 17.00 -52.81
CA VAL A 15 -5.51 16.89 -51.44
C VAL A 15 -4.30 15.98 -51.57
N ALA A 16 -3.11 16.58 -51.59
CA ALA A 16 -1.88 15.87 -51.36
C ALA A 16 -2.07 15.18 -50.00
N GLN A 17 -2.38 13.89 -50.04
CA GLN A 17 -2.11 13.00 -48.93
C GLN A 17 -0.59 13.01 -48.78
N SER A 18 -0.10 14.02 -48.07
CA SER A 18 1.14 13.90 -47.32
C SER A 18 0.85 12.82 -46.29
N SER A 19 0.93 11.55 -46.70
CA SER A 19 1.05 10.45 -45.77
C SER A 19 2.22 10.82 -44.88
N SER A 20 1.95 11.13 -43.62
CA SER A 20 3.02 11.40 -42.67
C SER A 20 3.95 10.18 -42.70
N SER A 21 5.25 10.37 -42.52
CA SER A 21 6.20 9.23 -42.50
C SER A 21 5.78 8.13 -41.51
N LEU A 22 4.93 8.48 -40.53
CA LEU A 22 4.35 7.58 -39.55
C LEU A 22 3.23 6.70 -40.13
N ASP A 23 2.49 7.12 -41.15
CA ASP A 23 1.39 6.33 -41.76
C ASP A 23 1.91 5.10 -42.51
N MET A 24 3.19 5.08 -42.88
CA MET A 24 3.84 3.95 -43.55
C MET A 24 4.38 2.89 -42.58
N ILE A 25 4.41 3.18 -41.27
CA ILE A 25 4.94 2.26 -40.26
C ILE A 25 3.87 1.20 -39.93
N PRO A 26 4.16 -0.11 -40.01
CA PRO A 26 3.24 -1.15 -39.55
C PRO A 26 2.87 -1.03 -38.06
N ASP A 27 1.64 -1.43 -37.68
CA ASP A 27 1.13 -1.29 -36.30
C ASP A 27 1.94 -2.09 -35.26
N ASP A 28 2.53 -3.21 -35.64
CA ASP A 28 3.43 -4.01 -34.81
C ASP A 28 4.72 -3.25 -34.46
N VAL A 29 5.33 -2.58 -35.46
CA VAL A 29 6.49 -1.72 -35.23
C VAL A 29 6.12 -0.51 -34.38
N LEU A 30 4.96 0.10 -34.66
CA LEU A 30 4.47 1.24 -33.90
C LEU A 30 4.16 0.86 -32.44
N SER A 31 3.62 -0.33 -32.20
CA SER A 31 3.37 -0.90 -30.86
C SER A 31 4.66 -1.15 -30.09
N LEU A 32 5.71 -1.62 -30.78
CA LEU A 32 7.02 -1.84 -30.17
C LEU A 32 7.66 -0.52 -29.73
N ILE A 33 7.55 0.52 -30.58
CA ILE A 33 7.97 1.89 -30.24
C ILE A 33 7.14 2.41 -29.06
N ALA A 34 5.81 2.30 -29.12
CA ALA A 34 4.91 2.77 -28.07
C ALA A 34 5.18 2.08 -26.73
N THR A 35 5.42 0.76 -26.74
CA THR A 35 5.80 -0.02 -25.55
C THR A 35 7.12 0.50 -24.96
N SER A 36 8.14 0.72 -25.79
CA SER A 36 9.42 1.27 -25.31
C SER A 36 9.29 2.69 -24.76
N MET A 37 8.37 3.50 -25.27
CA MET A 37 8.10 4.84 -24.74
C MET A 37 7.33 4.74 -23.42
N ALA A 38 6.26 3.94 -23.39
CA ALA A 38 5.41 3.72 -22.24
C ALA A 38 6.19 3.20 -21.02
N SER A 39 7.12 2.27 -21.21
CA SER A 39 7.92 1.69 -20.14
C SER A 39 8.87 2.68 -19.46
N LYS A 40 9.08 3.86 -20.05
CA LYS A 40 9.99 4.90 -19.57
C LYS A 40 9.26 6.15 -19.09
N CYS A 41 7.92 6.19 -19.17
CA CYS A 41 7.16 7.36 -18.77
C CYS A 41 7.34 7.66 -17.27
N ALA A 42 7.79 8.88 -16.97
CA ALA A 42 7.96 9.40 -15.62
C ALA A 42 6.65 9.88 -15.00
N SER A 43 5.58 10.03 -15.79
CA SER A 43 4.26 10.44 -15.29
C SER A 43 3.11 10.04 -16.22
N ALA A 44 1.89 10.04 -15.68
CA ALA A 44 0.67 9.83 -16.47
C ALA A 44 0.49 10.90 -17.57
N ALA A 45 0.94 12.13 -17.33
CA ALA A 45 0.86 13.23 -18.30
C ALA A 45 1.79 13.01 -19.50
N GLU A 46 2.97 12.42 -19.26
CA GLU A 46 3.91 12.09 -20.34
C GLU A 46 3.34 11.01 -21.24
N PHE A 47 2.75 9.95 -20.66
CA PHE A 47 2.06 8.94 -21.45
C PHE A 47 0.87 9.55 -22.21
N ALA A 48 0.04 10.37 -21.56
CA ALA A 48 -1.06 11.07 -22.24
C ALA A 48 -0.57 11.94 -23.41
N SER A 49 0.59 12.59 -23.28
CA SER A 49 1.20 13.40 -24.34
C SER A 49 1.58 12.56 -25.56
N VAL A 50 2.15 11.37 -25.35
CA VAL A 50 2.41 10.39 -26.43
C VAL A 50 1.12 10.02 -27.13
N ARG A 51 0.05 9.75 -26.37
CA ARG A 51 -1.25 9.36 -26.91
C ARG A 51 -1.89 10.43 -27.78
N VAL A 52 -1.83 11.70 -27.37
CA VAL A 52 -2.45 12.80 -28.13
C VAL A 52 -1.60 13.31 -29.28
N SER A 53 -0.37 12.80 -29.44
CA SER A 53 0.56 13.25 -30.49
C SER A 53 0.02 12.97 -31.91
N CYS A 54 -0.60 11.81 -32.13
CA CYS A 54 -1.29 11.50 -33.38
C CYS A 54 -2.36 10.42 -33.19
N LYS A 55 -3.28 10.30 -34.17
CA LYS A 55 -4.35 9.31 -34.15
C LYS A 55 -3.82 7.87 -34.02
N ARG A 56 -2.71 7.54 -34.67
CA ARG A 56 -2.13 6.19 -34.61
C ARG A 56 -1.56 5.85 -33.25
N PHE A 57 -0.82 6.77 -32.62
CA PHE A 57 -0.35 6.57 -31.24
C PHE A 57 -1.50 6.54 -30.25
N HIS A 58 -2.56 7.33 -30.47
CA HIS A 58 -3.77 7.24 -29.65
C HIS A 58 -4.36 5.82 -29.66
N GLU A 59 -4.46 5.18 -30.83
CA GLU A 59 -4.99 3.82 -30.99
C GLU A 59 -4.02 2.76 -30.44
N VAL A 60 -2.76 2.77 -30.89
CA VAL A 60 -1.75 1.77 -30.52
C VAL A 60 -1.39 1.81 -29.03
N SER A 61 -1.45 2.99 -28.39
CA SER A 61 -1.17 3.13 -26.95
C SER A 61 -2.11 2.33 -26.06
N MET A 62 -3.27 1.93 -26.58
CA MET A 62 -4.27 1.16 -25.84
C MET A 62 -4.13 -0.35 -26.08
N PHE A 63 -3.10 -0.79 -26.83
CA PHE A 63 -2.83 -2.21 -27.00
C PHE A 63 -2.34 -2.83 -25.68
N PRO A 64 -2.71 -4.09 -25.39
CA PRO A 64 -2.36 -4.73 -24.12
C PRO A 64 -0.87 -4.72 -23.81
N GLU A 65 -0.01 -4.89 -24.81
CA GLU A 65 1.45 -4.91 -24.64
C GLU A 65 1.96 -3.57 -24.09
N VAL A 66 1.44 -2.46 -24.62
CA VAL A 66 1.81 -1.10 -24.19
C VAL A 66 1.32 -0.84 -22.77
N LEU A 67 0.06 -1.17 -22.48
CA LEU A 67 -0.55 -0.95 -21.17
C LEU A 67 0.10 -1.82 -20.08
N SER A 68 0.48 -3.05 -20.41
CA SER A 68 1.18 -3.97 -19.51
C SER A 68 2.56 -3.45 -19.09
N ALA A 69 3.21 -2.66 -19.96
CA ALA A 69 4.56 -2.14 -19.76
C ALA A 69 4.62 -0.82 -18.97
N LEU A 70 3.47 -0.18 -18.70
CA LEU A 70 3.43 1.09 -17.99
C LEU A 70 4.00 0.97 -16.56
N PRO A 71 4.97 1.82 -16.18
CA PRO A 71 5.49 1.85 -14.82
C PRO A 71 4.48 2.48 -13.87
N LEU A 72 4.64 2.22 -12.57
CA LEU A 72 3.81 2.80 -11.52
C LEU A 72 3.70 4.33 -11.65
N SER A 73 4.80 5.03 -11.96
CA SER A 73 4.81 6.49 -12.19
C SER A 73 3.81 6.97 -13.24
N ALA A 74 3.64 6.21 -14.32
CA ALA A 74 2.69 6.50 -15.40
C ALA A 74 1.24 6.16 -15.03
N LEU A 75 1.05 5.34 -13.98
CA LEU A 75 -0.25 4.92 -13.50
C LEU A 75 -0.75 5.77 -12.35
N THR A 76 0.09 6.52 -11.63
CA THR A 76 -0.36 7.36 -10.50
C THR A 76 -1.12 8.61 -10.94
N CYS A 77 -2.17 8.98 -10.20
CA CYS A 77 -2.80 10.30 -10.29
C CYS A 77 -3.09 10.88 -8.90
N PRO A 78 -3.13 12.21 -8.74
CA PRO A 78 -3.69 12.85 -7.55
C PRO A 78 -5.20 12.59 -7.41
N ALA A 79 -5.74 12.62 -6.19
CA ALA A 79 -7.18 12.39 -5.96
C ALA A 79 -8.07 13.39 -6.70
N ARG A 80 -7.75 14.69 -6.66
CA ARG A 80 -8.44 15.74 -7.44
C ARG A 80 -8.54 15.51 -8.95
N ALA A 81 -7.65 14.70 -9.52
CA ALA A 81 -7.62 14.39 -10.95
C ALA A 81 -8.31 13.06 -11.27
N TYR A 82 -8.79 12.35 -10.25
CA TYR A 82 -9.50 11.10 -10.40
C TYR A 82 -10.83 11.33 -11.13
N SER A 83 -11.11 10.46 -12.11
CA SER A 83 -12.31 10.56 -12.94
C SER A 83 -12.74 9.17 -13.41
N ALA A 84 -13.97 9.06 -13.91
CA ALA A 84 -14.47 7.83 -14.52
C ALA A 84 -13.57 7.37 -15.69
N SER A 85 -13.06 8.31 -16.50
CA SER A 85 -12.12 8.02 -17.60
C SER A 85 -10.79 7.47 -17.09
N TYR A 86 -10.26 8.01 -15.99
CA TYR A 86 -9.03 7.50 -15.38
C TYR A 86 -9.24 6.12 -14.74
N ARG A 87 -10.39 5.87 -14.09
CA ARG A 87 -10.76 4.53 -13.61
C ARG A 87 -10.82 3.53 -14.77
N ALA A 88 -11.44 3.90 -15.89
CA ALA A 88 -11.51 3.05 -17.08
C ALA A 88 -10.11 2.77 -17.66
N PHE A 89 -9.23 3.76 -17.63
CA PHE A 89 -7.82 3.59 -18.02
C PHE A 89 -7.07 2.61 -17.11
N LEU A 90 -7.17 2.76 -15.78
CA LEU A 90 -6.58 1.79 -14.84
C LEU A 90 -7.12 0.38 -15.05
N ARG A 91 -8.43 0.25 -15.30
CA ARG A 91 -9.06 -1.05 -15.61
C ARG A 91 -8.50 -1.67 -16.89
N ALA A 92 -8.38 -0.90 -17.96
CA ALA A 92 -7.75 -1.38 -19.19
C ALA A 92 -6.31 -1.86 -18.96
N CYS A 93 -5.54 -1.15 -18.11
CA CYS A 93 -4.19 -1.59 -17.73
C CYS A 93 -4.21 -2.89 -16.90
N ALA A 94 -5.14 -3.00 -15.95
CA ALA A 94 -5.31 -4.22 -15.16
C ALA A 94 -5.72 -5.42 -16.03
N ASP A 95 -6.65 -5.23 -16.97
CA ASP A 95 -7.07 -6.26 -17.94
C ASP A 95 -5.89 -6.70 -18.83
N ALA A 96 -5.01 -5.75 -19.19
CA ALA A 96 -3.73 -5.98 -19.86
C ALA A 96 -2.64 -6.59 -18.95
N ARG A 97 -2.99 -7.10 -17.76
CA ARG A 97 -2.08 -7.76 -16.81
C ARG A 97 -1.02 -6.84 -16.18
N ASN A 98 -1.27 -5.53 -16.14
CA ASN A 98 -0.44 -4.63 -15.35
C ASN A 98 -0.77 -4.77 -13.84
N ASN A 99 0.17 -5.32 -13.08
CA ASN A 99 -0.04 -5.64 -11.66
C ASN A 99 -0.11 -4.39 -10.77
N GLU A 100 0.63 -3.33 -11.12
CA GLU A 100 0.58 -2.04 -10.41
C GLU A 100 -0.80 -1.38 -10.60
N ALA A 101 -1.33 -1.43 -11.83
CA ALA A 101 -2.66 -0.90 -12.13
C ALA A 101 -3.75 -1.70 -11.40
N ALA A 102 -3.66 -3.04 -11.41
CA ALA A 102 -4.58 -3.90 -10.68
C ALA A 102 -4.54 -3.64 -9.16
N PHE A 103 -3.35 -3.41 -8.59
CA PHE A 103 -3.21 -3.03 -7.19
C PHE A 103 -3.82 -1.66 -6.89
N LEU A 104 -3.47 -0.62 -7.65
CA LEU A 104 -4.01 0.74 -7.47
C LEU A 104 -5.53 0.76 -7.62
N LEU A 105 -6.05 0.15 -8.68
CA LEU A 105 -7.49 0.04 -8.92
C LEU A 105 -8.19 -0.69 -7.78
N GLY A 106 -7.62 -1.80 -7.32
CA GLY A 106 -8.15 -2.57 -6.19
C GLY A 106 -8.22 -1.76 -4.89
N MET A 107 -7.17 -0.99 -4.58
CA MET A 107 -7.13 -0.09 -3.43
C MET A 107 -8.21 1.00 -3.51
N ILE A 108 -8.36 1.63 -4.68
CA ILE A 108 -9.33 2.71 -4.91
C ILE A 108 -10.77 2.17 -4.83
N GLU A 109 -11.07 1.07 -5.53
CA GLU A 109 -12.40 0.48 -5.53
C GLU A 109 -12.80 0.02 -4.12
N PHE A 110 -11.87 -0.60 -3.38
CA PHE A 110 -12.14 -1.11 -2.05
C PHE A 110 -12.34 -0.01 -1.00
N TYR A 111 -11.44 0.98 -0.93
CA TYR A 111 -11.41 1.95 0.16
C TYR A 111 -12.10 3.29 -0.18
N CYS A 112 -12.12 3.69 -1.45
CA CYS A 112 -12.62 5.01 -1.86
C CYS A 112 -14.05 4.95 -2.43
N LEU A 113 -14.34 3.92 -3.25
CA LEU A 113 -15.62 3.81 -3.96
C LEU A 113 -16.63 2.90 -3.27
N GLY A 114 -16.23 2.17 -2.23
CA GLY A 114 -17.07 1.19 -1.53
C GLY A 114 -17.37 -0.08 -2.34
N ASP A 115 -16.75 -0.25 -3.50
CA ASP A 115 -16.89 -1.43 -4.38
C ASP A 115 -15.95 -2.54 -3.91
N ARG A 116 -16.23 -3.07 -2.72
CA ARG A 116 -15.35 -4.03 -2.03
C ARG A 116 -15.13 -5.32 -2.82
N LYS A 117 -16.16 -5.78 -3.56
CA LYS A 117 -16.09 -7.02 -4.33
C LYS A 117 -15.12 -6.89 -5.50
N GLU A 118 -15.26 -5.85 -6.32
CA GLU A 118 -14.32 -5.61 -7.43
C GLU A 118 -12.95 -5.21 -6.90
N GLY A 119 -12.88 -4.44 -5.82
CA GLY A 119 -11.63 -4.10 -5.15
C GLY A 119 -10.82 -5.33 -4.73
N VAL A 120 -11.44 -6.29 -4.03
CA VAL A 120 -10.79 -7.56 -3.66
C VAL A 120 -10.38 -8.35 -4.90
N LYS A 121 -11.22 -8.39 -5.94
CA LYS A 121 -10.91 -9.11 -7.19
C LYS A 121 -9.63 -8.59 -7.86
N HIS A 122 -9.49 -7.28 -8.01
CA HIS A 122 -8.27 -6.69 -8.59
C HIS A 122 -7.04 -6.86 -7.67
N LEU A 123 -7.23 -6.76 -6.35
CA LEU A 123 -6.16 -7.10 -5.40
C LEU A 123 -5.71 -8.56 -5.55
N VAL A 124 -6.65 -9.51 -5.61
CA VAL A 124 -6.34 -10.94 -5.82
C VAL A 124 -5.62 -11.15 -7.16
N GLN A 125 -6.02 -10.47 -8.22
CA GLN A 125 -5.33 -10.53 -9.50
C GLN A 125 -3.86 -10.12 -9.38
N ALA A 126 -3.57 -8.97 -8.77
CA ALA A 126 -2.20 -8.49 -8.57
C ALA A 126 -1.41 -9.43 -7.63
N ALA A 127 -2.04 -9.93 -6.57
CA ALA A 127 -1.42 -10.84 -5.60
C ALA A 127 -1.04 -12.19 -6.21
N LYS A 128 -1.87 -12.74 -7.12
CA LYS A 128 -1.55 -13.97 -7.88
C LYS A 128 -0.29 -13.81 -8.75
N ALA A 129 0.02 -12.59 -9.17
CA ALA A 129 1.25 -12.26 -9.90
C ALA A 129 2.42 -11.88 -8.97
N GLY A 130 2.26 -12.05 -7.65
CA GLY A 130 3.28 -11.71 -6.66
C GLY A 130 3.28 -10.24 -6.22
N HIS A 131 2.30 -9.40 -6.56
CA HIS A 131 2.41 -7.98 -6.17
C HIS A 131 2.45 -7.79 -4.63
N PRO A 132 3.58 -7.31 -4.05
CA PRO A 132 3.82 -7.32 -2.61
C PRO A 132 2.84 -6.43 -1.83
N GLY A 133 2.52 -5.25 -2.36
CA GLY A 133 1.54 -4.36 -1.77
C GLY A 133 0.13 -4.96 -1.75
N SER A 134 -0.21 -5.79 -2.75
CA SER A 134 -1.52 -6.40 -2.85
C SER A 134 -1.66 -7.56 -1.86
N LEU A 135 -0.63 -8.41 -1.77
CA LEU A 135 -0.54 -9.46 -0.77
C LEU A 135 -0.71 -8.89 0.65
N HIS A 136 -0.01 -7.79 0.95
CA HIS A 136 -0.15 -7.12 2.25
C HIS A 136 -1.54 -6.51 2.47
N SER A 137 -2.13 -5.85 1.46
CA SER A 137 -3.49 -5.33 1.55
C SER A 137 -4.52 -6.43 1.81
N LEU A 138 -4.43 -7.55 1.10
CA LEU A 138 -5.30 -8.70 1.32
C LEU A 138 -5.09 -9.30 2.72
N ALA A 139 -3.85 -9.34 3.23
CA ALA A 139 -3.59 -9.78 4.60
C ALA A 139 -4.36 -8.93 5.62
N VAL A 140 -4.32 -7.60 5.48
CA VAL A 140 -5.08 -6.68 6.35
C VAL A 140 -6.59 -6.88 6.20
N VAL A 141 -7.08 -7.07 4.96
CA VAL A 141 -8.49 -7.40 4.72
C VAL A 141 -8.89 -8.68 5.46
N HIS A 142 -8.05 -9.71 5.47
CA HIS A 142 -8.32 -10.97 6.19
C HIS A 142 -8.21 -10.83 7.72
N PHE A 143 -7.26 -10.03 8.23
CA PHE A 143 -7.13 -9.77 9.66
C PHE A 143 -8.32 -9.01 10.25
N ASN A 144 -8.90 -8.10 9.46
CA ASN A 144 -10.05 -7.30 9.87
C ASN A 144 -11.38 -7.95 9.49
N GLY A 145 -11.36 -8.89 8.55
CA GLY A 145 -12.51 -9.62 8.03
C GLY A 145 -13.36 -8.80 7.06
N SER A 146 -12.73 -7.92 6.28
CA SER A 146 -13.39 -6.81 5.55
C SER A 146 -13.72 -7.13 4.11
N GLY A 147 -13.38 -8.34 3.64
CA GLY A 147 -13.50 -8.75 2.24
C GLY A 147 -14.91 -9.12 1.79
N GLY A 148 -15.89 -9.15 2.69
CA GLY A 148 -17.25 -9.61 2.40
C GLY A 148 -18.35 -8.77 3.08
N ALA A 149 -19.60 -9.07 2.75
CA ALA A 149 -20.77 -8.46 3.39
C ALA A 149 -20.77 -8.75 4.90
N VAL A 150 -20.51 -10.01 5.26
CA VAL A 150 -20.38 -10.47 6.65
C VAL A 150 -18.91 -10.36 7.10
N PRO A 151 -18.64 -9.82 8.30
CA PRO A 151 -17.30 -9.84 8.88
C PRO A 151 -16.82 -11.27 9.16
N GLU A 152 -15.72 -11.68 8.53
CA GLU A 152 -15.10 -12.99 8.78
C GLU A 152 -13.58 -12.86 8.82
N ARG A 153 -12.97 -12.99 10.01
CA ARG A 153 -11.52 -12.89 10.17
C ARG A 153 -10.85 -14.22 9.87
N LYS A 154 -9.90 -14.23 8.93
CA LYS A 154 -9.11 -15.42 8.56
C LYS A 154 -7.64 -15.17 8.87
N LEU A 155 -7.29 -15.35 10.14
CA LEU A 155 -5.99 -14.90 10.65
C LEU A 155 -4.82 -15.68 10.04
N SER A 156 -4.92 -17.01 9.91
CA SER A 156 -3.90 -17.85 9.29
C SER A 156 -3.64 -17.46 7.83
N VAL A 157 -4.70 -17.23 7.06
CA VAL A 157 -4.61 -16.71 5.68
C VAL A 157 -3.91 -15.35 5.66
N GLY A 158 -4.25 -14.44 6.58
CA GLY A 158 -3.57 -13.15 6.71
C GLY A 158 -2.07 -13.29 6.99
N VAL A 159 -1.68 -14.21 7.88
CA VAL A 159 -0.26 -14.50 8.18
C VAL A 159 0.47 -15.02 6.94
N LEU A 160 -0.12 -15.97 6.20
CA LEU A 160 0.47 -16.51 4.97
C LEU A 160 0.69 -15.43 3.91
N LEU A 161 -0.29 -14.56 3.72
CA LEU A 161 -0.18 -13.43 2.80
C LEU A 161 0.90 -12.42 3.25
N CYS A 162 1.01 -12.14 4.54
CA CYS A 162 2.09 -11.32 5.09
C CYS A 162 3.46 -11.95 4.85
N ALA A 163 3.60 -13.27 5.06
CA ALA A 163 4.85 -13.98 4.80
C ALA A 163 5.24 -13.93 3.31
N SER A 164 4.27 -14.14 2.42
CA SER A 164 4.48 -14.03 0.97
C SER A 164 4.89 -12.61 0.54
N ALA A 165 4.24 -11.58 1.07
CA ALA A 165 4.62 -10.19 0.82
C ALA A 165 6.02 -9.86 1.38
N ALA A 166 6.33 -10.33 2.59
CA ALA A 166 7.63 -10.13 3.23
C ALA A 166 8.78 -10.79 2.44
N GLN A 167 8.54 -11.98 1.89
CA GLN A 167 9.49 -12.67 0.99
C GLN A 167 9.81 -11.85 -0.25
N GLN A 168 8.88 -11.00 -0.70
CA GLN A 168 9.06 -10.10 -1.83
C GLN A 168 9.54 -8.70 -1.43
N GLY A 169 10.07 -8.56 -0.21
CA GLY A 169 10.67 -7.31 0.25
C GLY A 169 9.71 -6.34 0.93
N HIS A 170 8.42 -6.68 1.08
CA HIS A 170 7.43 -5.75 1.64
C HIS A 170 7.62 -5.51 3.14
N VAL A 171 8.22 -4.38 3.51
CA VAL A 171 8.64 -4.10 4.90
C VAL A 171 7.48 -4.04 5.88
N ALA A 172 6.35 -3.42 5.51
CA ALA A 172 5.19 -3.38 6.40
C ALA A 172 4.60 -4.78 6.66
N ALA A 173 4.69 -5.70 5.69
CA ALA A 173 4.22 -7.08 5.87
C ALA A 173 5.18 -7.90 6.73
N LEU A 174 6.49 -7.68 6.57
CA LEU A 174 7.52 -8.24 7.45
C LEU A 174 7.29 -7.81 8.90
N ARG A 175 6.95 -6.54 9.13
CA ARG A 175 6.59 -6.02 10.46
C ARG A 175 5.33 -6.67 11.02
N GLU A 176 4.28 -6.77 10.22
CA GLU A 176 3.05 -7.50 10.63
C GLU A 176 3.36 -8.93 11.03
N LEU A 177 4.14 -9.66 10.24
CA LEU A 177 4.52 -11.04 10.53
C LEU A 177 5.29 -11.14 11.85
N GLY A 178 6.21 -10.21 12.10
CA GLY A 178 6.93 -10.10 13.37
C GLY A 178 5.98 -9.97 14.56
N HIS A 179 4.97 -9.10 14.48
CA HIS A 179 3.95 -8.97 15.51
C HIS A 179 3.07 -10.21 15.65
N CYS A 180 2.68 -10.84 14.53
CA CYS A 180 1.88 -12.07 14.57
C CYS A 180 2.60 -13.18 15.34
N LEU A 181 3.91 -13.34 15.13
CA LEU A 181 4.74 -14.31 15.85
C LEU A 181 4.93 -13.95 17.33
N GLN A 182 5.08 -12.67 17.68
CA GLN A 182 5.19 -12.25 19.08
C GLN A 182 3.92 -12.52 19.88
N ASP A 183 2.76 -12.26 19.27
CA ASP A 183 1.47 -12.34 19.94
C ASP A 183 0.82 -13.72 19.83
N GLY A 184 1.26 -14.55 18.87
CA GLY A 184 0.53 -15.77 18.49
C GLY A 184 -0.74 -15.48 17.68
N TYR A 185 -0.75 -14.38 16.93
CA TYR A 185 -1.94 -13.91 16.19
C TYR A 185 -2.05 -14.62 14.84
N GLY A 186 -2.89 -15.66 14.76
CA GLY A 186 -3.08 -16.46 13.53
C GLY A 186 -1.93 -17.43 13.21
N ILE A 187 -0.96 -17.55 14.12
CA ILE A 187 0.24 -18.39 13.99
C ILE A 187 0.72 -18.78 15.39
N LYS A 188 1.41 -19.91 15.54
CA LYS A 188 2.04 -20.29 16.81
C LYS A 188 3.03 -19.22 17.28
N LYS A 189 2.89 -18.81 18.54
CA LYS A 189 3.75 -17.80 19.15
C LYS A 189 5.23 -18.23 19.12
N ASN A 190 6.08 -17.37 18.58
CA ASN A 190 7.53 -17.46 18.61
C ASN A 190 8.12 -16.05 18.78
N VAL A 191 8.31 -15.66 20.04
CA VAL A 191 8.72 -14.30 20.38
C VAL A 191 10.13 -13.98 19.87
N ALA A 192 11.05 -14.96 19.90
CA ALA A 192 12.42 -14.78 19.44
C ALA A 192 12.45 -14.43 17.95
N GLU A 193 11.77 -15.23 17.12
CA GLU A 193 11.68 -14.98 15.68
C GLU A 193 10.91 -13.70 15.37
N GLY A 194 9.80 -13.45 16.09
CA GLY A 194 9.05 -12.21 15.92
C GLY A 194 9.88 -10.96 16.18
N ARG A 195 10.70 -10.93 17.25
CA ARG A 195 11.66 -9.84 17.52
C ARG A 195 12.68 -9.70 16.39
N ARG A 196 13.20 -10.82 15.89
CA ARG A 196 14.18 -10.83 14.79
C ARG A 196 13.61 -10.17 13.53
N LEU A 197 12.39 -10.52 13.13
CA LEU A 197 11.72 -9.91 11.97
C LEU A 197 11.41 -8.43 12.16
N LEU A 198 11.04 -8.00 13.37
CA LEU A 198 10.82 -6.58 13.65
C LEU A 198 12.12 -5.77 13.53
N MET A 199 13.23 -6.28 14.06
CA MET A 199 14.54 -5.63 13.91
C MET A 199 14.94 -5.53 12.44
N GLU A 200 14.70 -6.59 11.68
CA GLU A 200 14.94 -6.63 10.25
C GLU A 200 14.09 -5.60 9.47
N ALA A 201 12.80 -5.49 9.78
CA ALA A 201 11.93 -4.50 9.16
C ALA A 201 12.46 -3.07 9.37
N ASN A 202 12.90 -2.78 10.59
CA ASN A 202 13.47 -1.46 10.92
C ASN A 202 14.80 -1.22 10.18
N LEU A 203 15.65 -2.24 10.07
CA LEU A 203 16.91 -2.14 9.33
C LEU A 203 16.67 -1.89 7.83
N ARG A 204 15.68 -2.55 7.22
CA ARG A 204 15.32 -2.33 5.80
C ARG A 204 14.81 -0.92 5.55
N GLU A 205 13.99 -0.38 6.45
CA GLU A 205 13.54 1.01 6.38
C GLU A 205 14.70 2.00 6.51
N PHE A 206 15.62 1.75 7.45
CA PHE A 206 16.81 2.58 7.62
C PHE A 206 17.76 2.52 6.42
N ALA A 207 17.95 1.34 5.83
CA ALA A 207 18.76 1.20 4.63
C ALA A 207 18.12 1.95 3.45
N ALA A 208 16.81 1.82 3.27
CA ALA A 208 16.08 2.52 2.21
C ALA A 208 16.17 4.05 2.33
N SER A 209 16.10 4.60 3.56
CA SER A 209 16.28 6.04 3.76
C SER A 209 17.71 6.52 3.50
N GLN A 210 18.73 5.71 3.79
CA GLN A 210 20.12 6.08 3.49
C GLN A 210 20.39 6.11 1.98
N VAL A 211 19.90 5.13 1.24
CA VAL A 211 20.03 5.09 -0.23
C VAL A 211 19.41 6.33 -0.87
N LEU A 212 18.27 6.80 -0.36
CA LEU A 212 17.62 8.03 -0.81
C LEU A 212 18.41 9.31 -0.45
N SER A 213 19.35 9.23 0.49
CA SER A 213 20.14 10.37 0.99
C SER A 213 21.53 10.46 0.35
N SER A 214 22.06 9.34 -0.15
CA SER A 214 23.42 9.26 -0.70
C SER A 214 23.42 9.35 -2.23
N GLU A 215 23.96 10.43 -2.78
CA GLU A 215 24.51 10.43 -4.14
C GLU A 215 25.85 9.66 -4.12
N GLY A 216 25.82 8.32 -4.14
CA GLY A 216 27.04 7.50 -4.21
C GLY A 216 26.89 6.13 -3.57
N GLY A 217 27.13 5.07 -4.35
CA GLY A 217 26.94 3.67 -3.95
C GLY A 217 27.89 3.21 -2.84
N PHE A 218 27.35 2.42 -1.89
CA PHE A 218 28.12 1.80 -0.82
C PHE A 218 28.01 0.25 -0.87
N PRO A 219 29.14 -0.46 -1.07
CA PRO A 219 29.23 -1.92 -1.02
C PRO A 219 28.85 -2.54 0.33
N GLU A 220 28.91 -1.76 1.42
CA GLU A 220 28.74 -2.24 2.80
C GLU A 220 27.25 -2.39 3.20
N ALA A 221 26.37 -1.54 2.67
CA ALA A 221 24.91 -1.73 2.78
C ALA A 221 24.45 -2.95 1.98
N GLU A 222 25.07 -3.18 0.82
CA GLU A 222 24.84 -4.35 -0.03
C GLU A 222 25.29 -5.65 0.68
N GLN A 223 26.42 -5.63 1.38
CA GLN A 223 26.89 -6.74 2.20
C GLN A 223 25.96 -7.05 3.40
N LYS A 224 25.39 -6.02 4.04
CA LYS A 224 24.36 -6.16 5.09
C LYS A 224 23.01 -6.65 4.53
N LEU A 225 22.62 -6.23 3.33
CA LEU A 225 21.47 -6.75 2.59
C LEU A 225 21.66 -8.22 2.19
N ARG A 226 22.88 -8.65 1.81
CA ARG A 226 23.21 -10.06 1.53
C ARG A 226 23.19 -10.93 2.80
N GLN A 227 23.57 -10.38 3.96
CA GLN A 227 23.34 -11.05 5.25
C GLN A 227 21.85 -11.17 5.59
N LEU A 228 21.01 -10.26 5.06
CA LEU A 228 19.55 -10.31 5.12
C LEU A 228 18.92 -11.35 4.17
N ASP A 229 19.53 -11.65 3.02
CA ASP A 229 19.08 -12.73 2.13
C ASP A 229 19.16 -14.12 2.81
N ALA A 230 20.17 -14.33 3.67
CA ALA A 230 20.27 -15.54 4.49
C ALA A 230 19.08 -15.70 5.45
N VAL A 231 18.40 -14.60 5.77
CA VAL A 231 17.25 -14.52 6.65
C VAL A 231 15.92 -14.61 5.87
N ILE A 232 15.85 -14.09 4.64
CA ILE A 232 14.77 -14.38 3.69
C ILE A 232 14.68 -15.90 3.46
N LYS A 233 15.82 -16.58 3.44
CA LYS A 233 15.93 -18.04 3.42
C LYS A 233 15.30 -18.70 4.67
N SER A 234 15.41 -18.07 5.85
CA SER A 234 14.75 -18.52 7.09
C SER A 234 13.23 -18.29 7.08
N VAL A 235 12.74 -17.20 6.51
CA VAL A 235 11.29 -16.97 6.29
C VAL A 235 10.71 -18.02 5.33
N ARG A 236 11.44 -18.37 4.25
CA ARG A 236 11.09 -19.49 3.36
C ARG A 236 10.99 -20.84 4.09
N ALA A 237 11.74 -21.04 5.18
CA ALA A 237 11.69 -22.28 5.97
C ALA A 237 10.48 -22.37 6.94
N VAL A 238 9.81 -21.24 7.21
CA VAL A 238 8.62 -21.19 8.08
C VAL A 238 7.33 -21.45 7.29
N ILE A 239 7.25 -20.99 6.03
CA ILE A 239 6.04 -21.11 5.18
C ILE A 239 5.56 -22.57 5.02
N PRO A 240 6.42 -23.59 4.78
CA PRO A 240 5.98 -24.98 4.66
C PRO A 240 5.43 -25.57 5.97
N LYS A 241 5.91 -25.10 7.12
CA LYS A 241 5.45 -25.58 8.44
C LYS A 241 4.06 -25.05 8.80
N LEU A 242 3.68 -23.88 8.29
CA LEU A 242 2.34 -23.32 8.46
C LEU A 242 1.29 -24.09 7.64
N SER A 243 1.66 -24.56 6.45
CA SER A 243 0.77 -25.35 5.58
C SER A 243 0.53 -26.78 6.10
N ALA A 244 1.49 -27.38 6.80
CA ALA A 244 1.41 -28.77 7.28
C ALA A 244 0.64 -28.94 8.60
N ASP A 245 0.55 -27.90 9.43
CA ASP A 245 -0.22 -27.90 10.68
C ASP A 245 -1.72 -27.63 10.43
N ASP A 246 -2.07 -26.81 9.43
CA ASP A 246 -3.46 -26.54 9.01
C ASP A 246 -4.09 -27.70 8.20
N ALA A 247 -3.29 -28.49 7.47
CA ALA A 247 -3.78 -29.66 6.72
C ALA A 247 -4.32 -30.76 7.66
N ARG A 248 -3.87 -30.83 8.91
CA ARG A 248 -4.32 -31.82 9.90
C ARG A 248 -5.60 -31.44 10.65
N THR A 249 -6.02 -30.18 10.57
CA THR A 249 -7.23 -29.68 11.26
C THR A 249 -8.42 -29.48 10.31
N ASN A 250 -8.23 -29.62 8.98
CA ASN A 250 -9.22 -29.23 7.98
C ASN A 250 -9.82 -30.40 7.14
N GLU A 251 -9.67 -31.66 7.57
CA GLU A 251 -10.31 -32.81 6.89
C GLU A 251 -11.84 -32.89 7.09
N GLN A 252 -12.47 -31.94 7.81
CA GLN A 252 -13.92 -32.00 8.10
C GLN A 252 -14.80 -30.90 7.49
N ASP A 253 -14.28 -29.84 6.87
CA ASP A 253 -15.13 -28.80 6.27
C ASP A 253 -14.93 -28.67 4.75
N GLN A 254 -15.84 -29.31 4.02
CA GLN A 254 -15.95 -29.22 2.56
C GLN A 254 -16.31 -27.78 2.12
N ILE A 255 -15.42 -27.18 1.34
CA ILE A 255 -15.56 -25.83 0.80
C ILE A 255 -16.22 -25.90 -0.60
N LYS A 256 -17.34 -25.19 -0.77
CA LYS A 256 -17.92 -24.82 -2.08
C LYS A 256 -17.62 -23.35 -2.39
N ASP A 257 -17.20 -23.14 -3.63
CA ASP A 257 -17.18 -21.94 -4.48
C ASP A 257 -16.82 -20.58 -3.85
N GLY A 258 -15.66 -20.06 -4.27
CA GLY A 258 -15.22 -18.67 -4.05
C GLY A 258 -13.89 -18.50 -3.30
N GLN A 259 -13.24 -19.60 -2.92
CA GLN A 259 -11.94 -19.56 -2.25
C GLN A 259 -10.77 -19.53 -3.24
N VAL A 260 -9.78 -18.69 -2.95
CA VAL A 260 -8.48 -18.67 -3.63
C VAL A 260 -7.85 -20.07 -3.50
N PRO A 261 -7.58 -20.80 -4.61
CA PRO A 261 -6.97 -22.12 -4.53
C PRO A 261 -5.44 -22.05 -4.43
N ALA A 262 -4.90 -22.97 -3.62
CA ALA A 262 -3.65 -23.72 -3.86
C ALA A 262 -2.46 -22.96 -4.50
N ALA A 263 -1.79 -22.10 -3.73
CA ALA A 263 -0.47 -21.58 -4.08
C ALA A 263 0.48 -21.61 -2.87
N VAL A 264 0.68 -22.81 -2.31
CA VAL A 264 1.73 -23.13 -1.33
C VAL A 264 2.27 -24.55 -1.58
N GLU A 265 2.62 -24.91 -2.81
CA GLU A 265 3.28 -26.20 -3.10
C GLU A 265 4.35 -26.08 -4.19
N ALA A 266 5.59 -25.77 -3.75
CA ALA A 266 6.88 -25.97 -4.42
C ALA A 266 7.93 -25.34 -3.47
N GLU A 267 8.92 -25.99 -2.84
CA GLU A 267 9.63 -27.25 -3.05
C GLU A 267 10.17 -27.75 -1.70
N SER A 268 10.21 -29.08 -1.50
CA SER A 268 10.92 -29.73 -0.41
C SER A 268 12.13 -30.49 -0.95
N ARG A 269 13.33 -30.25 -0.39
CA ARG A 269 14.43 -31.22 -0.21
C ARG A 269 15.65 -30.55 0.45
N ALA A 270 15.90 -30.94 1.70
CA ALA A 270 17.22 -31.17 2.33
C ALA A 270 17.15 -30.92 3.86
N GLN A 271 17.13 -32.04 4.59
CA GLN A 271 17.59 -32.28 5.97
C GLN A 271 19.04 -31.76 6.18
N GLU A 272 19.60 -31.38 7.34
CA GLU A 272 19.50 -31.87 8.73
C GLU A 272 20.35 -30.96 9.69
N HIS A 273 20.01 -30.94 11.00
CA HIS A 273 20.83 -30.70 12.23
C HIS A 273 21.71 -29.40 12.38
N VAL A 274 21.93 -28.68 13.50
CA VAL A 274 22.07 -28.93 14.96
C VAL A 274 21.73 -27.62 15.77
N SER A 275 21.49 -27.79 17.07
CA SER A 275 21.07 -26.91 18.17
C SER A 275 21.99 -25.77 18.70
N ALA A 276 21.32 -24.82 19.38
CA ALA A 276 21.62 -24.15 20.68
C ALA A 276 22.87 -23.25 20.86
N HIS A 277 22.66 -21.97 21.26
CA HIS A 277 22.99 -21.47 22.60
C HIS A 277 22.44 -20.05 22.88
N GLU A 278 22.26 -19.77 24.16
CA GLU A 278 21.50 -18.68 24.80
C GLU A 278 22.32 -17.40 25.16
N HIS A 279 21.56 -16.42 25.70
CA HIS A 279 21.93 -15.28 26.56
C HIS A 279 22.56 -14.04 25.89
N ALA A 280 22.48 -12.84 26.43
CA ALA A 280 21.54 -12.08 27.26
C ALA A 280 22.13 -10.64 27.27
N HIS A 281 21.29 -9.61 27.28
CA HIS A 281 21.37 -8.42 28.14
C HIS A 281 20.68 -7.19 27.51
N ALA A 282 19.82 -6.61 28.34
CA ALA A 282 19.14 -5.34 28.17
C ALA A 282 19.97 -4.22 28.81
N GLU A 283 19.42 -3.00 28.70
CA GLU A 283 19.75 -1.75 29.42
C GLU A 283 20.69 -0.78 28.69
N SER A 284 20.09 0.27 28.11
CA SER A 284 20.26 1.64 28.63
C SER A 284 19.32 2.59 27.87
N ALA A 285 18.42 3.22 28.61
CA ALA A 285 17.60 4.34 28.17
C ALA A 285 18.37 5.65 28.33
N ALA A 286 18.12 6.66 27.49
CA ALA A 286 17.89 8.05 27.92
C ALA A 286 17.83 9.08 26.77
N GLN A 287 16.74 9.85 26.79
CA GLN A 287 16.66 11.30 26.58
C GLN A 287 16.68 11.85 25.13
N ALA A 288 15.48 12.03 24.58
CA ALA A 288 15.19 13.11 23.63
C ALA A 288 13.82 13.74 23.96
N ALA A 289 13.77 15.07 24.00
CA ALA A 289 12.63 15.87 24.44
C ALA A 289 11.33 15.66 23.60
N PRO A 290 10.13 15.90 24.18
CA PRO A 290 8.86 15.78 23.49
C PRO A 290 8.64 16.95 22.52
N CYS A 291 8.17 16.64 21.30
CA CYS A 291 7.69 17.64 20.35
C CYS A 291 6.16 17.71 20.42
N ASN A 292 5.63 18.86 20.84
CA ASN A 292 4.18 19.10 20.85
C ASN A 292 3.62 19.17 19.42
N PRO A 293 2.39 18.66 19.18
CA PRO A 293 1.73 18.79 17.88
C PRO A 293 1.34 20.25 17.60
N PRO A 294 1.40 20.72 16.35
CA PRO A 294 0.98 22.08 16.01
C PRO A 294 -0.53 22.24 16.12
N SER A 295 -0.95 23.33 16.75
CA SER A 295 -2.34 23.76 16.88
C SER A 295 -2.91 24.09 15.49
N THR A 296 -4.02 23.44 15.12
CA THR A 296 -4.66 23.58 13.81
C THR A 296 -5.45 24.89 13.74
N ASN A 297 -4.80 25.99 13.36
CA ASN A 297 -5.48 27.20 12.91
C ASN A 297 -4.77 27.74 11.67
N GLY A 298 -5.32 27.42 10.49
CA GLY A 298 -4.88 27.93 9.20
C GLY A 298 -5.06 26.90 8.09
N ALA A 299 -5.87 27.23 7.08
CA ALA A 299 -6.10 26.42 5.89
C ALA A 299 -4.78 26.20 5.13
N SER A 300 -4.11 25.09 5.42
CA SER A 300 -2.97 24.59 4.68
C SER A 300 -3.47 23.67 3.56
N SER A 301 -2.90 23.79 2.38
CA SER A 301 -3.25 22.90 1.26
C SER A 301 -3.03 21.42 1.67
N PRO A 302 -3.78 20.45 1.10
CA PRO A 302 -3.57 19.02 1.39
C PRO A 302 -2.10 18.58 1.21
N ALA A 303 -1.38 19.19 0.27
CA ALA A 303 0.04 18.96 0.05
C ALA A 303 0.92 19.47 1.20
N GLN A 304 0.59 20.63 1.79
CA GLN A 304 1.29 21.18 2.97
C GLN A 304 0.98 20.40 4.24
N LEU A 305 -0.25 19.92 4.41
CA LEU A 305 -0.62 18.99 5.49
C LEU A 305 0.16 17.67 5.37
N LEU A 306 0.21 17.06 4.18
CA LEU A 306 1.00 15.85 3.92
C LEU A 306 2.50 16.06 4.17
N GLN A 307 3.04 17.22 3.79
CA GLN A 307 4.46 17.54 3.97
C GLN A 307 4.82 17.85 5.43
N SER A 308 3.88 18.42 6.19
CA SER A 308 4.00 18.62 7.64
C SER A 308 3.88 17.30 8.41
N LEU A 309 3.01 16.39 7.98
CA LEU A 309 2.83 15.06 8.58
C LEU A 309 4.04 14.14 8.35
N CYS A 310 4.81 14.35 7.27
CA CYS A 310 6.06 13.62 7.05
C CYS A 310 7.10 13.97 8.13
N ARG A 311 7.28 15.27 8.46
CA ARG A 311 8.29 15.75 9.43
C ARG A 311 8.14 15.24 10.87
N CYS A 312 7.03 14.62 11.24
CA CYS A 312 6.75 14.20 12.61
C CYS A 312 7.20 12.77 12.94
N LEU A 313 7.73 12.01 11.98
CA LEU A 313 8.13 10.62 12.24
C LEU A 313 9.61 10.53 12.62
N ARG A 314 9.86 10.09 13.84
CA ARG A 314 11.17 9.59 14.29
C ARG A 314 11.32 8.12 13.87
N PRO A 315 12.21 7.75 12.93
CA PRO A 315 12.40 6.35 12.59
C PRO A 315 13.19 5.64 13.68
N LEU A 316 13.09 4.31 13.81
CA LEU A 316 13.68 3.57 14.95
C LEU A 316 15.17 3.87 15.23
N MET A 317 15.94 4.24 14.20
CA MET A 317 17.35 4.56 14.39
C MET A 317 17.59 5.98 14.93
N SER A 318 16.60 6.87 14.93
CA SER A 318 16.69 8.16 15.63
C SER A 318 16.72 8.00 17.15
N ASP A 319 16.13 6.93 17.68
CA ASP A 319 16.25 6.55 19.10
C ASP A 319 17.69 6.13 19.45
N PHE A 320 18.50 5.81 18.43
CA PHE A 320 19.94 5.57 18.52
C PHE A 320 20.78 6.74 17.94
N GLY A 321 20.18 7.94 17.80
CA GLY A 321 20.87 9.15 17.32
C GLY A 321 21.12 9.21 15.81
N CYS A 322 20.54 8.31 15.00
CA CYS A 322 20.69 8.35 13.55
C CYS A 322 19.56 9.19 12.93
N ALA A 323 19.93 10.23 12.17
CA ALA A 323 18.97 10.96 11.34
C ALA A 323 18.54 10.06 10.17
N VAL A 324 17.25 9.77 10.09
CA VAL A 324 16.65 8.93 9.05
C VAL A 324 15.65 9.80 8.30
N PRO A 325 15.88 10.13 7.02
CA PRO A 325 14.94 10.95 6.28
C PRO A 325 13.61 10.24 6.07
N ASP A 326 12.57 11.04 5.89
CA ASP A 326 11.25 10.56 5.53
C ASP A 326 11.31 9.77 4.23
N LEU A 327 11.00 8.47 4.29
CA LEU A 327 10.75 7.71 3.07
C LEU A 327 9.59 8.37 2.29
N PRO A 328 9.57 8.34 0.96
CA PRO A 328 8.42 8.79 0.19
C PRO A 328 7.17 7.95 0.54
N LEU A 329 6.01 8.60 0.58
CA LEU A 329 4.72 7.91 0.76
C LEU A 329 4.43 7.00 -0.45
N PRO A 330 4.05 5.73 -0.23
CA PRO A 330 3.61 4.86 -1.32
C PRO A 330 2.43 5.50 -2.09
N PRO A 331 2.37 5.40 -3.44
CA PRO A 331 1.35 6.09 -4.20
C PRO A 331 -0.10 5.76 -3.82
N ALA A 332 -0.39 4.49 -3.49
CA ALA A 332 -1.71 4.10 -3.00
C ALA A 332 -2.06 4.81 -1.69
N SER A 333 -1.15 4.86 -0.71
CA SER A 333 -1.36 5.56 0.56
C SER A 333 -1.53 7.07 0.35
N ARG A 334 -0.73 7.67 -0.54
CA ARG A 334 -0.90 9.07 -0.93
C ARG A 334 -2.28 9.34 -1.50
N PHE A 335 -2.74 8.51 -2.45
CA PHE A 335 -4.06 8.64 -3.04
C PHE A 335 -5.17 8.56 -1.99
N LEU A 336 -5.11 7.58 -1.08
CA LEU A 336 -6.10 7.44 0.00
C LEU A 336 -6.15 8.67 0.90
N LEU A 337 -4.99 9.23 1.27
CA LEU A 337 -4.93 10.43 2.11
C LEU A 337 -5.52 11.65 1.38
N GLU A 338 -5.15 11.86 0.12
CA GLU A 338 -5.70 12.94 -0.70
C GLU A 338 -7.23 12.77 -0.90
N TRP A 339 -7.68 11.54 -1.17
CA TRP A 339 -9.10 11.22 -1.34
C TRP A 339 -9.92 11.53 -0.10
N ASN A 340 -9.47 11.06 1.07
CA ASN A 340 -10.16 11.29 2.34
C ASN A 340 -10.18 12.78 2.70
N ALA A 341 -9.14 13.54 2.36
CA ALA A 341 -9.11 14.99 2.58
C ALA A 341 -10.11 15.73 1.69
N GLU A 342 -10.31 15.27 0.46
CA GLU A 342 -11.22 15.90 -0.51
C GLU A 342 -12.70 15.51 -0.31
N HIS A 343 -12.97 14.25 0.05
CA HIS A 343 -14.32 13.68 0.07
C HIS A 343 -14.85 13.40 1.48
N GLY A 344 -13.99 13.51 2.50
CA GLY A 344 -14.28 13.00 3.84
C GLY A 344 -14.34 11.46 3.86
N VAL A 345 -14.59 10.91 5.05
CA VAL A 345 -14.92 9.49 5.19
C VAL A 345 -16.43 9.36 5.41
N PRO A 346 -17.14 8.46 4.71
CA PRO A 346 -18.57 8.28 4.90
C PRO A 346 -18.91 8.03 6.37
N ALA A 347 -19.86 8.79 6.92
CA ALA A 347 -20.29 8.67 8.31
C ALA A 347 -21.67 8.00 8.39
N PRO A 348 -21.77 6.66 8.47
CA PRO A 348 -22.95 6.04 9.10
C PRO A 348 -23.00 6.45 10.59
N GLU A 349 -24.14 6.26 11.27
CA GLU A 349 -24.26 6.53 12.72
C GLU A 349 -23.08 5.91 13.49
N GLY A 350 -22.21 6.76 14.06
CA GLY A 350 -20.97 6.36 14.74
C GLY A 350 -19.65 6.66 13.99
N GLY A 351 -19.70 7.05 12.71
CA GLY A 351 -18.57 7.53 11.89
C GLY A 351 -17.50 6.46 11.57
N LEU A 352 -17.17 6.26 10.29
CA LEU A 352 -16.01 5.44 9.92
C LEU A 352 -14.72 6.19 10.26
N LYS A 353 -13.77 5.51 10.90
CA LYS A 353 -12.48 6.10 11.28
C LYS A 353 -11.41 5.89 10.21
N VAL A 354 -10.42 6.78 10.15
CA VAL A 354 -9.17 6.55 9.42
C VAL A 354 -8.16 5.90 10.35
N CYS A 355 -7.26 5.08 9.79
CA CYS A 355 -6.14 4.51 10.53
C CYS A 355 -5.31 5.61 11.22
N GLY A 356 -5.00 5.43 12.51
CA GLY A 356 -4.27 6.38 13.35
C GLY A 356 -2.86 6.70 12.85
N ASN A 357 -2.19 5.71 12.22
CA ASN A 357 -0.97 5.99 11.45
C ASN A 357 -1.30 6.95 10.29
N VAL A 358 -0.91 8.22 10.46
CA VAL A 358 -1.18 9.34 9.56
C VAL A 358 -0.65 9.13 8.13
N ARG A 359 0.28 8.18 7.93
CA ARG A 359 0.83 7.83 6.61
C ARG A 359 0.12 6.67 5.92
N CYS A 360 -0.83 6.02 6.58
CA CYS A 360 -1.56 4.86 6.04
C CYS A 360 -2.69 5.30 5.11
N GLY A 361 -3.56 6.20 5.58
CA GLY A 361 -4.72 6.70 4.86
C GLY A 361 -5.89 5.73 4.70
N ARG A 362 -5.79 4.47 5.17
CA ARG A 362 -6.89 3.50 5.07
C ARG A 362 -8.06 3.91 5.96
N PRO A 363 -9.27 4.12 5.40
CA PRO A 363 -10.48 4.23 6.19
C PRO A 363 -11.00 2.85 6.60
N GLU A 364 -11.74 2.80 7.70
CA GLU A 364 -12.59 1.67 8.03
C GLU A 364 -13.60 1.43 6.90
N THR A 365 -13.93 0.18 6.63
CA THR A 365 -15.04 -0.18 5.75
C THR A 365 -16.34 -0.41 6.52
N ARG A 366 -16.22 -0.62 7.85
CA ARG A 366 -17.32 -0.79 8.80
C ARG A 366 -16.95 -0.18 10.14
N VAL A 367 -17.96 0.30 10.87
CA VAL A 367 -17.79 0.91 12.19
C VAL A 367 -17.11 -0.06 13.16
N ARG A 368 -16.05 0.38 13.84
CA ARG A 368 -15.27 -0.41 14.82
C ARG A 368 -14.60 -1.64 14.22
N GLU A 369 -14.24 -1.58 12.93
CA GLU A 369 -13.45 -2.60 12.27
C GLU A 369 -12.00 -2.60 12.79
N PHE A 370 -11.44 -1.40 12.98
CA PHE A 370 -10.05 -1.23 13.38
C PHE A 370 -9.86 -1.45 14.88
N ARG A 371 -8.65 -1.86 15.26
CA ARG A 371 -8.30 -2.05 16.67
C ARG A 371 -7.84 -0.74 17.26
N CYS A 372 -8.44 -0.32 18.38
CA CYS A 372 -7.97 0.84 19.12
C CYS A 372 -6.65 0.56 19.84
N CYS A 373 -5.94 1.63 20.20
CA CYS A 373 -4.83 1.55 21.14
C CYS A 373 -5.28 0.87 22.44
N ALA A 374 -4.55 -0.13 22.90
CA ALA A 374 -4.92 -0.90 24.08
C ALA A 374 -4.80 -0.11 25.40
N VAL A 375 -4.08 1.03 25.39
CA VAL A 375 -3.86 1.88 26.57
C VAL A 375 -4.91 3.00 26.63
N CYS A 376 -4.92 3.89 25.63
CA CYS A 376 -5.80 5.07 25.65
C CYS A 376 -7.13 4.89 24.91
N SER A 377 -7.32 3.81 24.15
CA SER A 377 -8.48 3.58 23.26
C SER A 377 -8.76 4.67 22.20
N GLY A 378 -7.90 5.68 22.07
CA GLY A 378 -8.08 6.83 21.17
C GLY A 378 -7.91 6.49 19.68
N PRO A 379 -6.66 6.42 19.17
CA PRO A 379 -6.42 6.08 17.77
C PRO A 379 -6.77 4.62 17.47
N SER A 380 -7.31 4.39 16.27
CA SER A 380 -7.68 3.07 15.75
C SER A 380 -6.82 2.69 14.55
N TYR A 381 -6.34 1.45 14.49
CA TYR A 381 -5.36 1.01 13.50
C TYR A 381 -5.89 -0.12 12.64
N CYS A 382 -5.64 -0.03 11.34
CA CYS A 382 -5.98 -1.09 10.40
C CYS A 382 -5.13 -2.36 10.61
N SER A 383 -3.99 -2.25 11.29
CA SER A 383 -3.01 -3.32 11.42
C SER A 383 -2.04 -3.08 12.59
N ARG A 384 -1.36 -4.13 13.09
CA ARG A 384 -0.40 -4.02 14.21
C ARG A 384 0.84 -3.21 13.84
N ALA A 385 1.33 -3.35 12.62
CA ALA A 385 2.41 -2.56 12.04
C ALA A 385 2.03 -1.07 11.97
N CYS A 386 0.79 -0.73 11.62
CA CYS A 386 0.35 0.67 11.67
C CYS A 386 0.36 1.22 13.09
N GLN A 387 -0.15 0.45 14.07
CA GLN A 387 -0.05 0.83 15.48
C GLN A 387 1.40 1.03 15.90
N ALA A 388 2.30 0.12 15.53
CA ALA A 388 3.70 0.18 15.93
C ALA A 388 4.47 1.32 15.25
N LEU A 389 4.06 1.74 14.04
CA LEU A 389 4.64 2.92 13.37
C LEU A 389 4.15 4.20 14.03
N ASP A 390 2.86 4.32 14.33
CA ASP A 390 2.29 5.48 15.01
C ASP A 390 2.81 5.64 16.45
N TRP A 391 2.93 4.52 17.18
CA TRP A 391 3.54 4.46 18.51
C TRP A 391 4.93 5.10 18.52
N ARG A 392 5.76 4.77 17.51
CA ARG A 392 7.11 5.32 17.33
C ARG A 392 7.11 6.75 16.81
N ALA A 393 6.07 7.18 16.11
CA ALA A 393 5.92 8.53 15.59
C ALA A 393 5.70 9.59 16.69
N GLY A 394 5.49 9.18 17.93
CA GLY A 394 5.24 10.07 19.06
C GLY A 394 3.93 9.79 19.79
N HIS A 395 3.11 8.83 19.34
CA HIS A 395 1.93 8.45 20.12
C HIS A 395 2.32 7.94 21.52
N MET A 396 3.46 7.27 21.67
CA MET A 396 3.99 6.86 22.99
C MET A 396 4.12 8.03 23.98
N ASP A 397 4.48 9.22 23.50
CA ASP A 397 4.73 10.40 24.35
C ASP A 397 3.43 11.03 24.88
N VAL A 398 2.32 10.81 24.18
CA VAL A 398 1.01 11.41 24.48
C VAL A 398 -0.04 10.38 24.92
N CYS A 399 0.31 9.09 24.94
CA CYS A 399 -0.62 8.02 25.29
C CYS A 399 -0.85 7.99 26.81
N GLN A 400 -2.05 8.36 27.24
CA GLN A 400 -2.48 8.30 28.64
C GLN A 400 -3.72 7.39 28.75
N GLU A 401 -3.85 6.66 29.86
CA GLU A 401 -5.02 5.82 30.11
C GLU A 401 -6.30 6.66 30.01
N ALA A 402 -7.32 6.12 29.35
CA ALA A 402 -8.61 6.79 29.30
C ALA A 402 -9.15 6.91 30.73
N PRO A 403 -9.69 8.08 31.14
CA PRO A 403 -10.32 8.21 32.45
C PRO A 403 -11.38 7.14 32.62
N SER A 404 -11.46 6.56 33.81
CA SER A 404 -12.45 5.51 34.07
C SER A 404 -13.86 6.07 33.88
N ALA A 405 -14.84 5.20 33.63
CA ALA A 405 -16.23 5.64 33.52
C ALA A 405 -16.70 6.38 34.80
N GLU A 406 -16.05 6.15 35.93
CA GLU A 406 -16.31 6.81 37.22
C GLU A 406 -15.76 8.26 37.23
N ASP A 407 -14.59 8.49 36.62
CA ASP A 407 -13.97 9.82 36.52
C ASP A 407 -14.70 10.74 35.51
N ALA A 408 -15.32 10.16 34.48
CA ALA A 408 -16.09 10.91 33.48
C ALA A 408 -17.43 11.45 34.04
N VAL A 409 -18.01 10.78 35.03
CA VAL A 409 -19.24 11.24 35.72
C VAL A 409 -18.93 12.40 36.65
N GLN A 410 -17.78 12.40 37.33
CA GLN A 410 -17.37 13.51 38.21
C GLN A 410 -17.03 14.80 37.47
N LEU A 411 -16.67 14.74 36.18
CA LEU A 411 -16.42 15.91 35.33
C LEU A 411 -17.68 16.43 34.61
N GLY A 412 -18.81 15.74 34.72
CA GLY A 412 -20.10 16.10 34.09
C GLY A 412 -21.10 16.80 35.02
N GLU A 413 -20.85 16.84 36.33
CA GLU A 413 -21.71 17.48 37.33
C GLU A 413 -21.20 18.91 37.64
N GLY A 414 -21.28 19.80 36.67
CA GLY A 414 -20.66 21.12 36.82
C GLY A 414 -21.14 22.21 35.89
N GLU A 415 -22.39 22.20 35.40
CA GLU A 415 -23.04 23.43 34.91
C GLU A 415 -24.56 23.23 34.73
N ALA A 416 -25.31 23.45 35.80
CA ALA A 416 -26.71 23.87 35.72
C ALA A 416 -26.80 25.23 36.43
N VAL A 417 -26.59 26.31 35.68
CA VAL A 417 -26.90 27.66 36.15
C VAL A 417 -28.39 27.88 35.91
N GLU A 418 -29.16 27.90 37.01
CA GLU A 418 -30.53 28.43 37.05
C GLU A 418 -30.53 29.89 36.59
N VAL A 419 -31.40 30.22 35.63
CA VAL A 419 -31.75 31.59 35.29
C VAL A 419 -33.11 31.86 35.93
N ALA A 420 -33.10 32.76 36.93
CA ALA A 420 -34.30 33.35 37.52
C ALA A 420 -34.92 34.42 36.61
#